data_AF-A0A2N0P6F5-F1
#
_entry.id   AF-A0A2N0P6F5-F1
#
_cell.length_a   1.000
_cell.length_b   1.000
_cell.length_c   1.000
_cell.angle_alpha   90.00
_cell.angle_beta   90.00
_cell.angle_gamma   90.00
#
_symmetry.space_group_name_H-M   'P 1'
#
loop_
_entity.id
_entity.type
_entity.pdbx_description
1 polymer ?
#
loop_
_entity_poly.entity_id
_entity_poly.type
_entity_poly.pdbx_seq_one_letter_code
_entity_poly.pdbx_strand_id
1 'polypeptide(L)'
;MISKLFENIDYLSLIVVALITYVTYYYYKYFNRINPLPSPFPFPLFGNLPQLYIWHGGHFKKFLESNHKKYGDLFEFNLNTRTITLGRVDHIEKLLLASSKNPYIKTISDNDTKGFHELEMMGKGLFFNQDYKSWRYN
;
A
#
# COMPACT_ATOMS: atom_id res chain seq x y z
N MET A 1 4.95 35.22 26.99
CA MET A 1 5.71 35.72 25.81
C MET A 1 5.45 34.92 24.53
N ILE A 2 4.92 33.68 24.62
CA ILE A 2 4.52 32.89 23.45
C ILE A 2 3.19 33.39 22.85
N SER A 3 2.24 33.88 23.66
CA SER A 3 0.92 34.33 23.20
C SER A 3 0.96 35.49 22.20
N LYS A 4 1.88 36.45 22.34
CA LYS A 4 2.04 37.59 21.42
C LYS A 4 2.54 37.20 20.03
N LEU A 5 3.21 36.04 19.87
CA LEU A 5 3.64 35.54 18.56
C LEU A 5 2.46 35.04 17.71
N PHE A 6 1.34 34.68 18.33
CA PHE A 6 0.15 34.14 17.67
C PHE A 6 -0.95 35.16 17.41
N GLU A 7 -0.88 36.37 17.98
CA GLU A 7 -1.91 37.42 17.84
C GLU A 7 -2.05 37.94 16.39
N ASN A 8 -1.03 37.78 15.55
CA ASN A 8 -0.98 38.28 14.17
C ASN A 8 -0.86 37.17 13.11
N ILE A 9 -1.03 35.91 13.50
CA ILE A 9 -0.94 34.81 12.53
C ILE A 9 -2.30 34.68 11.84
N ASP A 10 -2.31 35.00 10.55
CA ASP A 10 -3.41 34.62 9.68
C ASP A 10 -3.52 33.10 9.65
N TYR A 11 -4.60 32.58 10.25
CA TYR A 11 -4.88 31.14 10.32
C TYR A 11 -4.93 30.49 8.94
N LEU A 12 -5.35 31.24 7.90
CA LEU A 12 -5.35 30.74 6.53
C LEU A 12 -3.92 30.54 6.04
N SER A 13 -3.04 31.52 6.26
CA SER A 13 -1.61 31.41 5.95
C SER A 13 -0.95 30.24 6.69
N LEU A 14 -1.29 29.99 7.96
CA LEU A 14 -0.77 28.85 8.71
C LEU A 14 -1.23 27.51 8.11
N ILE A 15 -2.51 27.39 7.72
CA ILE A 15 -3.04 26.20 7.04
C ILE A 15 -2.30 25.94 5.72
N VAL A 16 -2.05 26.99 4.93
CA VAL A 16 -1.31 26.88 3.66
C VAL A 16 0.12 26.40 3.91
N VAL A 17 0.82 27.00 4.88
CA VAL A 17 2.19 26.58 5.23
C VAL A 17 2.21 25.13 5.74
N ALA A 18 1.24 24.73 6.56
CA ALA A 18 1.12 23.36 7.05
C ALA A 18 0.88 22.37 5.90
N LEU A 19 0.03 22.71 4.94
CA LEU A 19 -0.21 21.90 3.74
C LEU A 19 1.04 21.76 2.88
N ILE A 20 1.74 22.86 2.59
CA ILE A 20 2.99 22.83 1.81
C ILE A 20 4.03 21.96 2.52
N THR A 21 4.20 22.15 3.83
CA THR A 21 5.13 21.36 4.65
C THR A 21 4.79 19.88 4.62
N TYR A 22 3.50 19.54 4.77
CA TYR A 22 3.02 18.16 4.72
C TYR A 22 3.28 17.51 3.36
N VAL A 23 2.91 18.18 2.27
CA VAL A 23 3.12 17.68 0.90
C VAL A 23 4.61 17.50 0.61
N THR A 24 5.44 18.47 1.01
CA THR A 24 6.90 18.40 0.87
C THR A 24 7.48 17.22 1.63
N TYR A 25 7.09 17.03 2.89
CA TYR A 25 7.54 15.92 3.71
C TYR A 25 7.10 14.57 3.13
N TYR A 26 5.86 14.47 2.65
CA TYR A 26 5.33 13.28 2.00
C TYR A 26 6.21 12.87 0.80
N TYR A 27 6.51 13.80 -0.10
CA TYR A 27 7.32 13.49 -1.28
C TYR A 27 8.79 13.26 -0.95
N TYR A 28 9.35 13.98 0.02
CA TYR A 28 10.69 13.69 0.54
C TYR A 28 10.79 12.24 1.01
N LYS A 29 9.81 11.76 1.81
CA LYS A 29 9.76 10.37 2.26
C LYS A 29 9.52 9.39 1.11
N TYR A 30 8.66 9.75 0.15
CA TYR A 30 8.37 8.91 -1.01
C TYR A 30 9.65 8.68 -1.84
N PHE A 31 10.38 9.71 -2.22
CA PHE A 31 11.58 9.56 -3.06
C PHE A 31 12.75 8.88 -2.34
N ASN A 32 12.88 9.05 -1.03
CA ASN A 32 13.93 8.42 -0.23
C ASN A 32 13.56 7.03 0.33
N ARG A 33 12.52 6.38 -0.22
CA ARG A 33 12.09 5.05 0.24
C ARG A 33 13.09 3.97 -0.17
N ILE A 34 13.17 2.93 0.66
CA ILE A 34 14.00 1.75 0.36
C ILE A 34 13.38 0.98 -0.81
N ASN A 35 14.23 0.65 -1.79
CA ASN A 35 13.89 -0.12 -2.99
C ASN A 35 12.73 0.50 -3.79
N PRO A 36 12.90 1.70 -4.39
CA PRO A 36 11.86 2.33 -5.18
C PRO A 36 11.58 1.53 -6.44
N LEU A 37 10.33 1.12 -6.64
CA LEU A 37 9.89 0.48 -7.88
C LEU A 37 9.19 1.50 -8.79
N PRO A 38 9.10 1.21 -10.10
CA PRO A 38 8.27 1.98 -11.02
C PRO A 38 6.85 2.10 -10.48
N SER A 39 6.30 3.32 -10.46
CA SER A 39 5.04 3.60 -9.80
C SER A 39 4.33 4.80 -10.43
N PRO A 40 2.99 4.77 -10.53
CA PRO A 40 2.25 5.99 -10.78
C PRO A 40 2.32 6.90 -9.55
N PHE A 41 2.40 8.19 -9.81
CA PHE A 41 2.77 9.19 -8.82
C PHE A 41 1.65 9.41 -7.79
N PRO A 42 1.84 9.01 -6.51
CA PRO A 42 0.76 9.06 -5.55
C PRO A 42 0.47 10.48 -5.09
N PHE A 43 -0.81 10.74 -4.85
CA PHE A 43 -1.27 11.94 -4.18
C PHE A 43 -1.08 11.82 -2.67
N PRO A 44 -0.71 12.91 -1.97
CA PRO A 44 -0.71 12.93 -0.51
C PRO A 44 -2.10 12.57 0.02
N LEU A 45 -2.17 11.87 1.15
CA LEU A 45 -3.38 11.31 1.79
C LEU A 45 -4.12 10.22 1.03
N PHE A 46 -4.31 10.34 -0.29
CA PHE A 46 -5.15 9.42 -1.08
C PHE A 46 -4.38 8.39 -1.91
N GLY A 47 -3.07 8.51 -1.99
CA GLY A 47 -2.25 7.67 -2.85
C GLY A 47 -2.69 7.74 -4.31
N ASN A 48 -2.94 6.57 -4.91
CA ASN A 48 -3.37 6.38 -6.28
C ASN A 48 -4.88 6.16 -6.40
N LEU A 49 -5.65 6.30 -5.31
CA LEU A 49 -7.12 6.24 -5.37
C LEU A 49 -7.71 7.24 -6.37
N PRO A 50 -7.25 8.51 -6.44
CA PRO A 50 -7.78 9.45 -7.42
C PRO A 50 -7.54 8.97 -8.85
N GLN A 51 -6.41 8.33 -9.12
CA GLN A 51 -6.09 7.80 -10.45
C GLN A 51 -7.02 6.64 -10.81
N LEU A 52 -7.29 5.74 -9.86
CA LEU A 52 -8.22 4.64 -10.04
C LEU A 52 -9.64 5.14 -10.35
N TYR A 53 -10.16 6.09 -9.57
CA TYR A 53 -11.54 6.55 -9.72
C TYR A 53 -11.73 7.57 -10.84
N ILE A 54 -10.83 8.56 -10.95
CA ILE A 54 -10.97 9.67 -11.91
C ILE A 54 -10.51 9.26 -13.31
N TRP A 55 -9.35 8.61 -13.45
CA TRP A 55 -8.81 8.25 -14.77
C TRP A 55 -9.34 6.92 -15.30
N HIS A 56 -9.71 5.99 -14.41
CA HIS A 56 -10.15 4.65 -14.79
C HIS A 56 -11.60 4.33 -14.39
N GLY A 57 -12.36 5.30 -13.89
CA GLY A 57 -13.77 5.12 -13.56
C GLY A 57 -14.03 4.09 -12.46
N GLY A 58 -13.05 3.84 -11.58
CA GLY A 58 -13.11 2.81 -10.54
C GLY A 58 -12.80 1.40 -11.03
N HIS A 59 -12.49 1.20 -12.32
CA HIS A 59 -12.17 -0.12 -12.85
C HIS A 59 -10.72 -0.54 -12.53
N PHE A 60 -10.55 -1.30 -11.45
CA PHE A 60 -9.24 -1.74 -10.98
C PHE A 60 -8.45 -2.54 -12.03
N LYS A 61 -9.11 -3.42 -12.80
CA LYS A 61 -8.48 -4.15 -13.90
C LYS A 61 -7.86 -3.21 -14.94
N LYS A 62 -8.60 -2.18 -15.38
CA LYS A 62 -8.10 -1.20 -16.36
C LYS A 62 -6.93 -0.38 -15.80
N PHE A 63 -6.98 -0.04 -14.52
CA PHE A 63 -5.86 0.61 -13.82
C PHE A 63 -4.62 -0.28 -13.77
N LEU A 64 -4.75 -1.56 -13.46
CA LEU A 64 -3.60 -2.48 -13.47
C LEU A 64 -3.04 -2.67 -14.88
N GLU A 65 -3.90 -2.84 -15.89
CA GLU A 65 -3.48 -2.98 -17.28
C GLU A 65 -2.76 -1.72 -17.80
N SER A 66 -3.24 -0.52 -17.47
CA SER A 66 -2.60 0.73 -17.87
C SER A 66 -1.22 0.90 -17.23
N ASN A 67 -1.11 0.58 -15.93
CA ASN A 67 0.14 0.63 -15.21
C ASN A 67 1.12 -0.44 -15.70
N HIS A 68 0.65 -1.66 -15.94
CA HIS A 68 1.47 -2.74 -16.49
C HIS A 68 2.04 -2.36 -17.86
N LYS A 69 1.22 -1.78 -18.75
CA LYS A 69 1.69 -1.28 -20.06
C LYS A 69 2.77 -0.21 -19.92
N LYS A 70 2.71 0.63 -18.89
CA LYS A 70 3.62 1.75 -18.67
C LYS A 70 4.89 1.38 -17.91
N TYR A 71 4.78 0.50 -16.93
CA TYR A 71 5.81 0.20 -15.94
C TYR A 71 6.33 -1.25 -16.02
N GLY A 72 5.69 -2.11 -16.82
CA GLY A 72 6.08 -3.50 -17.07
C GLY A 72 5.55 -4.49 -16.03
N ASP A 73 6.23 -5.62 -15.93
CA ASP A 73 5.84 -6.77 -15.11
C ASP A 73 5.94 -6.52 -13.60
N LEU A 74 6.69 -5.51 -13.16
CA LEU A 74 6.94 -5.22 -11.75
C LEU A 74 6.79 -3.74 -11.49
N PHE A 75 5.74 -3.37 -10.78
CA PHE A 75 5.46 -1.99 -10.41
C PHE A 75 4.76 -1.94 -9.06
N GLU A 76 4.73 -0.76 -8.46
CA GLU A 76 4.03 -0.54 -7.20
C GLU A 76 3.02 0.56 -7.32
N PHE A 77 1.98 0.51 -6.49
CA PHE A 77 1.03 1.59 -6.32
C PHE A 77 0.62 1.68 -4.85
N ASN A 78 0.13 2.85 -4.42
CA ASN A 78 -0.30 3.08 -3.05
C ASN A 78 -1.80 3.36 -3.03
N LEU A 79 -2.63 2.59 -2.34
CA LEU A 79 -4.05 2.93 -2.12
C LEU A 79 -4.28 3.29 -0.65
N ASN A 80 -3.89 2.37 0.22
CA ASN A 80 -3.84 2.56 1.68
C ASN A 80 -2.45 2.17 2.20
N THR A 81 -1.94 1.06 1.66
CA THR A 81 -0.58 0.57 1.86
C THR A 81 0.14 0.46 0.52
N ARG A 82 1.47 0.40 0.57
CA ARG A 82 2.31 0.13 -0.61
C ARG A 82 2.02 -1.28 -1.11
N THR A 83 1.41 -1.38 -2.29
CA THR A 83 1.15 -2.65 -2.97
C THR A 83 2.14 -2.82 -4.11
N ILE A 84 2.81 -3.97 -4.15
CA ILE A 84 3.70 -4.34 -5.25
C ILE A 84 2.96 -5.35 -6.12
N THR A 85 2.85 -5.05 -7.41
CA THR A 85 2.24 -5.92 -8.41
C THR A 85 3.32 -6.69 -9.15
N LEU A 86 3.09 -7.99 -9.27
CA LEU A 86 3.93 -8.92 -10.00
C LEU A 86 3.10 -9.53 -11.12
N GLY A 87 3.47 -9.22 -12.36
CA GLY A 87 2.75 -9.65 -13.57
C GLY A 87 3.39 -10.83 -14.30
N ARG A 88 4.64 -11.19 -13.98
CA ARG A 88 5.34 -12.30 -14.66
C ARG A 88 4.98 -13.65 -14.05
N VAL A 89 4.48 -14.55 -14.88
CA VAL A 89 4.05 -15.91 -14.51
C VAL A 89 5.17 -16.67 -13.79
N ASP A 90 6.40 -16.71 -14.32
CA ASP A 90 7.52 -17.42 -13.68
C ASP A 90 7.81 -16.96 -12.24
N HIS A 91 7.61 -15.68 -11.95
CA HIS A 91 7.83 -15.13 -10.62
C HIS A 91 6.66 -15.44 -9.68
N ILE A 92 5.44 -15.39 -10.22
CA ILE A 92 4.22 -15.81 -9.50
C ILE A 92 4.31 -17.29 -9.17
N GLU A 93 4.68 -18.14 -10.13
CA GLU A 93 4.88 -19.58 -9.91
C GLU A 93 5.94 -19.81 -8.85
N LYS A 94 7.11 -19.17 -8.91
CA LYS A 94 8.12 -19.28 -7.84
C LYS A 94 7.61 -18.81 -6.47
N LEU A 95 6.78 -17.77 -6.44
CA LEU A 95 6.20 -17.25 -5.21
C LEU A 95 5.12 -18.21 -4.67
N LEU A 96 4.30 -18.80 -5.53
CA LEU A 96 3.17 -19.68 -5.17
C LEU A 96 3.56 -21.15 -5.06
N LEU A 97 4.70 -21.57 -5.60
CA LEU A 97 5.32 -22.87 -5.41
C LEU A 97 5.70 -22.97 -3.94
N ALA A 98 4.69 -23.33 -3.14
CA ALA A 98 4.75 -23.62 -1.73
C ALA A 98 5.65 -24.85 -1.52
N SER A 99 6.96 -24.66 -1.64
CA SER A 99 7.86 -25.41 -0.79
C SER A 99 7.64 -24.87 0.61
N SER A 100 7.53 -25.75 1.59
CA SER A 100 7.55 -25.50 3.05
C SER A 100 8.75 -24.66 3.56
N LYS A 101 9.49 -24.03 2.64
CA LYS A 101 10.71 -23.24 2.78
C LYS A 101 10.53 -21.77 2.35
N ASN A 102 9.37 -21.33 1.85
CA ASN A 102 9.14 -19.92 1.55
C ASN A 102 8.51 -19.21 2.77
N PRO A 103 9.28 -18.48 3.60
CA PRO A 103 8.77 -17.85 4.82
C PRO A 103 7.92 -16.59 4.55
N TYR A 104 7.76 -16.20 3.28
CA TYR A 104 7.15 -14.92 2.89
C TYR A 104 5.70 -15.04 2.39
N ILE A 105 5.19 -16.25 2.13
CA ILE A 105 3.78 -16.43 1.75
C ILE A 105 2.96 -16.42 3.03
N LYS A 106 2.13 -15.40 3.24
CA LYS A 106 1.09 -15.39 4.28
C LYS A 106 -0.25 -15.11 3.60
N THR A 107 -1.33 -15.73 4.06
CA THR A 107 -2.69 -15.42 3.56
C THR A 107 -3.10 -14.00 3.93
N ILE A 108 -2.64 -13.51 5.08
CA ILE A 108 -2.90 -12.17 5.64
C ILE A 108 -1.62 -11.65 6.31
N SER A 109 -1.34 -10.35 6.18
CA SER A 109 -0.20 -9.70 6.84
C SER A 109 -0.41 -9.63 8.36
N ASP A 110 0.62 -9.90 9.17
CA ASP A 110 0.54 -9.82 10.64
C ASP A 110 0.15 -8.42 11.15
N ASN A 111 0.35 -7.37 10.35
CA ASN A 111 0.01 -6.01 10.74
C ASN A 111 -1.49 -5.73 10.70
N ASP A 112 -2.25 -6.50 9.90
CA ASP A 112 -3.69 -6.31 9.69
C ASP A 112 -4.55 -7.33 10.47
N THR A 113 -3.94 -8.14 11.36
CA THR A 113 -4.62 -9.29 12.00
C THR A 113 -5.19 -8.98 13.37
N LYS A 114 -4.94 -7.81 13.97
CA LYS A 114 -5.44 -7.48 15.32
C LYS A 114 -6.95 -7.63 15.45
N GLY A 115 -7.71 -7.07 14.52
CA GLY A 115 -9.18 -7.21 14.52
C GLY A 115 -9.64 -8.66 14.34
N PHE A 116 -8.96 -9.43 13.48
CA PHE A 116 -9.27 -10.85 13.30
C PHE A 116 -8.89 -11.70 14.53
N HIS A 117 -7.86 -11.30 15.27
CA HIS A 117 -7.50 -11.90 16.55
C HIS A 117 -8.55 -11.60 17.62
N GLU A 118 -9.00 -10.35 17.72
CA GLU A 118 -10.04 -9.91 18.66
C GLU A 118 -11.39 -10.61 18.41
N LEU A 119 -11.72 -10.89 17.14
CA LEU A 119 -12.91 -11.63 16.75
C LEU A 119 -12.72 -13.16 16.81
N GLU A 120 -11.58 -13.65 17.29
CA GLU A 120 -11.18 -15.07 17.30
C GLU A 120 -11.30 -15.77 15.94
N MET A 121 -11.22 -15.03 14.84
CA MET A 121 -11.27 -15.56 13.48
C MET A 121 -9.89 -15.99 13.00
N MET A 122 -8.84 -15.37 13.53
CA MET A 122 -7.46 -15.65 13.16
C MET A 122 -7.05 -17.09 13.48
N GLY A 123 -6.40 -17.76 12.54
CA GLY A 123 -6.00 -19.17 12.67
C GLY A 123 -7.09 -20.18 12.29
N LYS A 124 -8.31 -19.74 11.94
CA LYS A 124 -9.45 -20.63 11.63
C LYS A 124 -9.79 -20.64 10.13
N GLY A 125 -10.32 -21.78 9.66
CA GLY A 125 -10.82 -21.95 8.28
C GLY A 125 -9.71 -21.99 7.23
N LEU A 126 -10.06 -21.77 5.96
CA LEU A 126 -9.09 -21.74 4.86
C LEU A 126 -8.41 -20.37 4.72
N PHE A 127 -9.13 -19.28 5.00
CA PHE A 127 -8.66 -17.92 4.71
C PHE A 127 -7.83 -17.29 5.83
N PHE A 128 -8.21 -17.48 7.10
CA PHE A 128 -7.53 -16.87 8.24
C PHE A 128 -6.52 -17.80 8.91
N ASN A 129 -6.44 -19.05 8.47
CA ASN A 129 -5.45 -20.01 8.94
C ASN A 129 -4.09 -19.69 8.33
N GLN A 130 -3.07 -19.56 9.18
CA GLN A 130 -1.68 -19.29 8.83
C GLN A 130 -0.75 -20.45 9.19
N ASP A 131 -1.30 -21.58 9.69
CA ASP A 131 -0.51 -22.76 9.96
C ASP A 131 -0.26 -23.56 8.68
N TYR A 132 0.93 -23.36 8.09
CA TYR A 132 1.37 -24.03 6.88
C TYR A 132 1.32 -25.56 6.96
N LYS A 133 1.48 -26.15 8.16
CA LYS A 133 1.41 -27.61 8.30
C LYS A 133 0.00 -28.10 8.04
N SER A 134 -1.00 -27.38 8.56
CA SER A 134 -2.41 -27.70 8.37
C SER A 134 -2.90 -27.50 6.93
N TRP A 135 -2.30 -26.56 6.17
CA TRP A 135 -2.70 -26.30 4.77
C TRP A 135 -2.46 -27.47 3.83
N ARG A 136 -1.49 -28.34 4.12
CA ARG A 136 -1.25 -29.54 3.29
C ARG A 136 -2.43 -30.52 3.29
N TYR A 137 -3.28 -30.45 4.31
CA TYR A 137 -4.37 -31.39 4.55
C TYR A 137 -5.75 -30.83 4.18
N ASN A 138 -5.82 -29.57 3.75
CA ASN A 138 -7.05 -28.90 3.30
C ASN A 138 -6.96 -28.60 1.80
#